data_AF-A0A2Z4Y3Y0-F1
#
_entry.id   AF-A0A2Z4Y3Y0-F1
#
_cell.length_a   1.000
_cell.length_b   1.000
_cell.length_c   1.000
_cell.angle_alpha   90.00
_cell.angle_beta   90.00
_cell.angle_gamma   90.00
#
_symmetry.space_group_name_H-M   'P 1'
#
loop_
_entity.id
_entity.type
_entity.pdbx_description
1 polymer ?
#
loop_
_entity_poly.entity_id
_entity_poly.type
_entity_poly.pdbx_seq_one_letter_code
_entity_poly.pdbx_strand_id
1 'polypeptide(L)'
;MIRFLGEHGFDQYCYAPKDDPYHRRKWREPYPPADFAKLTELVRACQKYRVTFVFAISPGLDIEYGSAKEFDLLMEKLRRVHEVGVHAFALFFDDVPSSFPHASDLKRYASFAAAHADLANRMYAKLKEWDPKNSLIVCPTEYYHPDSTPYLRELGETLHAEIPIVWTGMGVTSQFITPEDLLRIRSSIKRKPFLWDNYPVNDYDAGHLYLGPIRGRTPVLSLNLSGYWANPMNEAEASKIPLLTIADFFKSPDSFDPEESWRRAILTVGGKRAYPYLRTLADLLANSFLSGDEGRLLATLAGDYLNAPTAENFASLNLYLDDLLKLDEQLARTLSNKSLYRDLKPSLKKLKRHASNLKLALAIDQLPTTAPEIDRLRSELRAGLEAVDTLDTSPEATKPTSATKEQWEALIFDEARLTKANAGDHMFARIQQALFSRDLRKRGVRAPVLITVPPAYRGHFAEYAFDENPETFYCSMTGWKTGETFAVDFEREYPASSQIEIVSMEVAGVGKAIRNATVEVSSNGVQWTTIGTIQDKEGQWVSTTAFRCLRIVATEDIRDRVVIREIRVRSPR
;
A
#
# COMPACT_ATOMS: atom_id res chain seq x y z
N MET A 1 -15.56 12.46 -11.87
CA MET A 1 -14.91 11.24 -12.36
C MET A 1 -15.31 10.87 -13.79
N ILE A 2 -16.58 10.57 -14.08
CA ILE A 2 -17.00 10.07 -15.41
C ILE A 2 -16.53 10.90 -16.61
N ARG A 3 -16.67 12.23 -16.55
CA ARG A 3 -16.13 13.12 -17.61
C ARG A 3 -14.63 12.90 -17.83
N PHE A 4 -13.86 12.85 -16.75
CA PHE A 4 -12.41 12.66 -16.80
C PHE A 4 -12.06 11.32 -17.44
N LEU A 5 -12.78 10.24 -17.10
CA LEU A 5 -12.58 8.93 -17.72
C LEU A 5 -12.71 9.02 -19.26
N GLY A 6 -13.84 9.54 -19.76
CA GLY A 6 -14.08 9.66 -21.19
C GLY A 6 -13.11 10.62 -21.91
N GLU A 7 -12.70 11.72 -21.27
CA GLU A 7 -11.73 12.68 -21.83
C GLU A 7 -10.31 12.10 -21.94
N HIS A 8 -9.98 11.07 -21.16
CA HIS A 8 -8.64 10.49 -21.06
C HIS A 8 -8.53 9.04 -21.56
N GLY A 9 -9.51 8.59 -22.35
CA GLY A 9 -9.43 7.31 -23.07
C GLY A 9 -9.85 6.09 -22.25
N PHE A 10 -10.43 6.28 -21.08
CA PHE A 10 -11.12 5.20 -20.37
C PHE A 10 -12.54 5.03 -20.94
N ASP A 11 -12.94 3.78 -21.12
CA ASP A 11 -14.21 3.41 -21.76
C ASP A 11 -15.16 2.66 -20.83
N GLN A 12 -14.76 2.36 -19.59
CA GLN A 12 -15.59 1.68 -18.59
C GLN A 12 -15.53 2.36 -17.22
N TYR A 13 -16.65 2.31 -16.51
CA TYR A 13 -16.77 2.63 -15.09
C TYR A 13 -17.54 1.50 -14.40
N CYS A 14 -16.85 0.72 -13.57
CA CYS A 14 -17.45 -0.36 -12.79
C CYS A 14 -17.94 0.16 -11.44
N TYR A 15 -19.25 0.10 -11.23
CA TYR A 15 -19.87 0.43 -9.95
C TYR A 15 -19.89 -0.81 -9.06
N ALA A 16 -18.92 -0.89 -8.15
CA ALA A 16 -18.78 -2.00 -7.20
C ALA A 16 -18.34 -1.59 -5.77
N PRO A 17 -18.91 -0.54 -5.16
CA PRO A 17 -18.55 -0.18 -3.79
C PRO A 17 -18.94 -1.30 -2.80
N LYS A 18 -17.95 -1.84 -2.07
CA LYS A 18 -18.15 -2.92 -1.09
C LYS A 18 -19.08 -2.53 0.06
N ASP A 19 -19.08 -1.25 0.42
CA ASP A 19 -19.91 -0.68 1.49
C ASP A 19 -21.34 -0.34 1.05
N ASP A 20 -21.66 -0.46 -0.24
CA ASP A 20 -23.05 -0.33 -0.70
C ASP A 20 -23.83 -1.60 -0.31
N PRO A 21 -24.79 -1.50 0.63
CA PRO A 21 -25.52 -2.67 1.06
C PRO A 21 -26.34 -3.28 -0.07
N TYR A 22 -26.85 -2.49 -1.02
CA TYR A 22 -27.67 -2.99 -2.13
C TYR A 22 -26.84 -3.65 -3.22
N HIS A 23 -25.53 -3.42 -3.28
CA HIS A 23 -24.62 -4.20 -4.13
C HIS A 23 -24.32 -5.58 -3.52
N ARG A 24 -24.26 -5.68 -2.18
CA ARG A 24 -23.70 -6.84 -1.47
C ARG A 24 -24.67 -7.51 -0.48
N ARG A 25 -24.88 -6.96 0.72
CA ARG A 25 -25.64 -7.65 1.81
C ARG A 25 -27.16 -7.66 1.62
N LYS A 26 -27.70 -6.60 1.02
CA LYS A 26 -29.11 -6.40 0.68
C LYS A 26 -29.32 -6.50 -0.83
N TRP A 27 -28.56 -7.39 -1.48
CA TRP A 27 -28.61 -7.52 -2.94
C TRP A 27 -30.02 -7.88 -3.43
N ARG A 28 -30.84 -8.57 -2.62
CA ARG A 28 -32.25 -8.88 -2.94
C ARG A 28 -33.19 -7.67 -2.92
N GLU A 29 -32.86 -6.64 -2.15
CA GLU A 29 -33.72 -5.45 -1.99
C GLU A 29 -33.52 -4.46 -3.16
N PRO A 30 -34.57 -3.79 -3.65
CA PRO A 30 -34.38 -2.68 -4.60
C PRO A 30 -33.63 -1.52 -3.94
N TYR A 31 -32.92 -0.73 -4.75
CA TYR A 31 -32.36 0.53 -4.28
C TYR A 31 -33.49 1.47 -3.83
N PRO A 32 -33.31 2.22 -2.72
CA PRO A 32 -34.22 3.29 -2.35
C PRO A 32 -34.39 4.29 -3.50
N PRO A 33 -35.57 4.89 -3.70
CA PRO A 33 -35.82 5.77 -4.84
C PRO A 33 -34.79 6.90 -5.01
N ALA A 34 -34.33 7.48 -3.89
CA ALA A 34 -33.32 8.54 -3.91
C ALA A 34 -31.95 8.04 -4.39
N ASP A 35 -31.52 6.85 -3.98
CA ASP A 35 -30.24 6.28 -4.40
C ASP A 35 -30.30 5.75 -5.82
N PHE A 36 -31.43 5.17 -6.22
CA PHE A 36 -31.68 4.75 -7.60
C PHE A 36 -31.70 5.94 -8.58
N ALA A 37 -32.19 7.11 -8.14
CA ALA A 37 -32.11 8.34 -8.93
C ALA A 37 -30.66 8.79 -9.17
N LYS A 38 -29.79 8.70 -8.15
CA LYS A 38 -28.34 8.98 -8.30
C LYS A 38 -27.68 7.98 -9.25
N LEU A 39 -28.01 6.69 -9.15
CA LEU A 39 -27.51 5.66 -10.05
C LEU A 39 -27.93 5.96 -11.50
N THR A 40 -29.18 6.37 -11.72
CA THR A 40 -29.70 6.78 -13.03
C THR A 40 -28.96 8.00 -13.59
N GLU A 41 -28.68 9.00 -12.76
CA GLU A 41 -27.86 10.15 -13.14
C GLU A 41 -26.45 9.72 -13.57
N LEU A 42 -25.85 8.79 -12.83
CA LEU A 42 -24.52 8.26 -13.13
C LEU A 42 -24.48 7.50 -14.46
N VAL A 43 -25.49 6.67 -14.75
CA VAL A 43 -25.65 5.99 -16.04
C VAL A 43 -25.75 7.00 -17.19
N ARG A 44 -26.56 8.06 -17.03
CA ARG A 44 -26.69 9.14 -18.03
C ARG A 44 -25.38 9.89 -18.23
N ALA A 45 -24.63 10.15 -17.17
CA ALA A 45 -23.31 10.77 -17.27
C ALA A 45 -22.34 9.88 -18.06
N CYS A 46 -22.35 8.57 -17.80
CA CYS A 46 -21.55 7.58 -18.53
C CYS A 46 -21.86 7.61 -20.03
N GLN A 47 -23.14 7.55 -20.40
CA GLN A 47 -23.60 7.67 -21.78
C GLN A 47 -23.13 8.98 -22.45
N LYS A 48 -23.28 10.12 -21.75
CA LYS A 48 -22.85 11.45 -22.25
C LYS A 48 -21.37 11.50 -22.60
N TYR A 49 -20.52 10.86 -21.79
CA TYR A 49 -19.07 10.87 -21.97
C TYR A 49 -18.52 9.61 -22.63
N ARG A 50 -19.39 8.78 -23.22
CA ARG A 50 -19.03 7.53 -23.93
C ARG A 50 -18.23 6.55 -23.05
N VAL A 51 -18.56 6.52 -21.77
CA VAL A 51 -18.07 5.53 -20.81
C VAL A 51 -19.17 4.50 -20.60
N THR A 52 -18.84 3.22 -20.68
CA THR A 52 -19.75 2.12 -20.39
C THR A 52 -19.91 2.00 -18.88
N PHE A 53 -21.14 2.16 -18.40
CA PHE A 53 -21.46 1.89 -17.01
C PHE A 53 -21.60 0.37 -16.80
N VAL A 54 -20.73 -0.21 -15.98
CA VAL A 54 -20.78 -1.63 -15.60
C VAL A 54 -21.43 -1.72 -14.22
N PHE A 55 -22.59 -2.33 -14.13
CA PHE A 55 -23.26 -2.57 -12.85
C PHE A 55 -22.79 -3.91 -12.26
N ALA A 56 -22.01 -3.85 -11.19
CA ALA A 56 -21.59 -5.05 -10.48
C ALA A 56 -22.63 -5.45 -9.42
N ILE A 57 -22.72 -6.75 -9.14
CA ILE A 57 -23.49 -7.31 -8.02
C ILE A 57 -22.70 -8.43 -7.36
N SER A 58 -22.74 -8.48 -6.02
CA SER A 58 -21.95 -9.41 -5.21
C SER A 58 -22.85 -10.22 -4.26
N PRO A 59 -23.64 -11.18 -4.77
CA PRO A 59 -24.61 -11.92 -3.96
C PRO A 59 -23.99 -13.07 -3.15
N GLY A 60 -22.71 -13.39 -3.37
CA GLY A 60 -22.07 -14.62 -2.86
C GLY A 60 -21.94 -14.75 -1.34
N LEU A 61 -22.26 -13.70 -0.55
CA LEU A 61 -22.25 -13.80 0.91
C LEU A 61 -23.31 -14.79 1.43
N ASP A 62 -24.49 -14.84 0.80
CA ASP A 62 -25.64 -15.58 1.33
C ASP A 62 -26.60 -16.13 0.27
N ILE A 63 -26.23 -16.09 -1.01
CA ILE A 63 -27.06 -16.67 -2.08
C ILE A 63 -27.13 -18.19 -1.97
N GLU A 64 -28.32 -18.75 -2.20
CA GLU A 64 -28.54 -20.17 -2.47
C GLU A 64 -28.45 -20.37 -3.99
N TYR A 65 -27.30 -20.85 -4.49
CA TYR A 65 -26.95 -20.83 -5.91
C TYR A 65 -27.95 -21.58 -6.79
N GLY A 66 -28.46 -22.72 -6.29
CA GLY A 66 -29.40 -23.60 -6.97
C GLY A 66 -30.86 -23.15 -6.92
N SER A 67 -31.16 -22.08 -6.18
CA SER A 67 -32.53 -21.62 -5.94
C SER A 67 -33.06 -20.80 -7.11
N ALA A 68 -34.18 -21.26 -7.70
CA ALA A 68 -34.88 -20.51 -8.73
C ALA A 68 -35.38 -19.14 -8.21
N LYS A 69 -35.84 -19.11 -6.96
CA LYS A 69 -36.32 -17.88 -6.31
C LYS A 69 -35.21 -16.83 -6.18
N GLU A 70 -34.03 -17.24 -5.73
CA GLU A 70 -32.87 -16.34 -5.62
C GLU A 70 -32.43 -15.81 -6.99
N PHE A 71 -32.44 -16.69 -7.99
CA PHE A 71 -32.14 -16.30 -9.37
C PHE A 71 -33.15 -15.27 -9.91
N ASP A 72 -34.45 -15.47 -9.66
CA ASP A 72 -35.49 -14.52 -10.10
C ASP A 72 -35.33 -13.15 -9.43
N LEU A 73 -35.01 -13.10 -8.14
CA LEU A 73 -34.71 -11.86 -7.42
C LEU A 73 -33.48 -11.14 -7.98
N LEU A 74 -32.43 -11.90 -8.29
CA LEU A 74 -31.22 -11.37 -8.92
C LEU A 74 -31.55 -10.73 -10.27
N MET A 75 -32.24 -11.47 -11.13
CA MET A 75 -32.63 -10.98 -12.45
C MET A 75 -33.63 -9.82 -12.38
N GLU A 76 -34.54 -9.77 -11.40
CA GLU A 76 -35.41 -8.61 -11.20
C GLU A 76 -34.61 -7.35 -10.88
N LYS A 77 -33.59 -7.45 -10.03
CA LYS A 77 -32.73 -6.31 -9.73
C LYS A 77 -31.95 -5.82 -10.93
N LEU A 78 -31.36 -6.75 -11.69
CA LEU A 78 -30.62 -6.41 -12.91
C LEU A 78 -31.52 -5.79 -13.97
N ARG A 79 -32.77 -6.24 -14.07
CA ARG A 79 -33.78 -5.68 -14.98
C ARG A 79 -34.07 -4.21 -14.66
N ARG A 80 -34.13 -3.83 -13.38
CA ARG A 80 -34.33 -2.41 -12.99
C ARG A 80 -33.21 -1.50 -13.48
N VAL A 81 -31.95 -1.92 -13.34
CA VAL A 81 -30.83 -1.11 -13.84
C VAL A 81 -30.74 -1.16 -15.37
N HIS A 82 -31.12 -2.27 -16.00
CA HIS A 82 -31.23 -2.38 -17.46
C HIS A 82 -32.27 -1.39 -18.02
N GLU A 83 -33.44 -1.25 -17.38
CA GLU A 83 -34.49 -0.29 -17.75
C GLU A 83 -34.02 1.17 -17.79
N VAL A 84 -32.96 1.53 -17.05
CA VAL A 84 -32.37 2.88 -17.06
C VAL A 84 -31.14 3.00 -17.97
N GLY A 85 -30.84 1.98 -18.79
CA GLY A 85 -29.85 2.02 -19.86
C GLY A 85 -28.51 1.35 -19.55
N VAL A 86 -28.46 0.43 -18.57
CA VAL A 86 -27.28 -0.41 -18.30
C VAL A 86 -27.28 -1.64 -19.20
N HIS A 87 -26.16 -1.86 -19.89
CA HIS A 87 -25.95 -3.04 -20.77
C HIS A 87 -24.71 -3.87 -20.40
N ALA A 88 -23.88 -3.40 -19.48
CA ALA A 88 -22.72 -4.14 -19.00
C ALA A 88 -22.90 -4.49 -17.52
N PHE A 89 -22.68 -5.75 -17.20
CA PHE A 89 -22.90 -6.31 -15.87
C PHE A 89 -21.65 -7.01 -15.37
N ALA A 90 -21.49 -7.05 -14.06
CA ALA A 90 -20.47 -7.88 -13.44
C ALA A 90 -21.04 -8.68 -12.25
N LEU A 91 -20.59 -9.92 -12.11
CA LEU A 91 -20.97 -10.83 -11.02
C LEU A 91 -19.73 -11.17 -10.20
N PHE A 92 -19.74 -10.76 -8.93
CA PHE A 92 -18.58 -10.85 -8.07
C PHE A 92 -18.75 -11.90 -6.98
N PHE A 93 -17.72 -12.74 -6.86
CA PHE A 93 -17.56 -13.77 -5.83
C PHE A 93 -16.31 -13.53 -4.99
N ASP A 94 -15.80 -12.31 -4.97
CA ASP A 94 -14.65 -11.90 -4.17
C ASP A 94 -15.04 -11.63 -2.70
N ASP A 95 -14.18 -12.04 -1.79
CA ASP A 95 -14.34 -11.89 -0.32
C ASP A 95 -15.65 -12.52 0.21
N VAL A 96 -16.04 -13.67 -0.34
CA VAL A 96 -17.21 -14.46 0.07
C VAL A 96 -16.78 -15.70 0.86
N PRO A 97 -17.69 -16.38 1.58
CA PRO A 97 -17.36 -17.62 2.28
C PRO A 97 -16.75 -18.69 1.38
N SER A 98 -15.78 -19.45 1.90
CA SER A 98 -15.12 -20.57 1.21
C SER A 98 -15.90 -21.90 1.28
N SER A 99 -17.08 -21.89 1.91
CA SER A 99 -17.98 -23.04 2.06
C SER A 99 -19.42 -22.64 1.75
N PHE A 100 -20.23 -23.56 1.21
CA PHE A 100 -21.56 -23.21 0.71
C PHE A 100 -22.41 -22.60 1.83
N PRO A 101 -23.03 -21.43 1.63
CA PRO A 101 -23.89 -20.84 2.65
C PRO A 101 -25.10 -21.73 2.97
N HIS A 102 -25.54 -22.55 2.00
CA HIS A 102 -26.74 -23.39 2.10
C HIS A 102 -26.44 -24.86 1.78
N ALA A 103 -26.94 -25.77 2.62
CA ALA A 103 -26.73 -27.21 2.45
C ALA A 103 -27.47 -27.81 1.23
N SER A 104 -28.46 -27.11 0.68
CA SER A 104 -29.15 -27.48 -0.56
C SER A 104 -28.22 -27.44 -1.77
N ASP A 105 -27.27 -26.50 -1.81
CA ASP A 105 -26.32 -26.37 -2.92
C ASP A 105 -25.35 -27.56 -2.99
N LEU A 106 -24.99 -28.15 -1.85
CA LEU A 106 -24.18 -29.37 -1.78
C LEU A 106 -24.84 -30.57 -2.47
N LYS A 107 -26.17 -30.56 -2.61
CA LYS A 107 -26.91 -31.63 -3.32
C LYS A 107 -26.93 -31.42 -4.83
N ARG A 108 -26.67 -30.20 -5.30
CA ARG A 108 -26.80 -29.81 -6.71
C ARG A 108 -25.44 -29.63 -7.39
N TYR A 109 -24.45 -29.13 -6.67
CA TYR A 109 -23.15 -28.79 -7.24
C TYR A 109 -22.05 -29.65 -6.59
N ALA A 110 -21.19 -30.20 -7.44
CA ALA A 110 -20.02 -30.96 -7.00
C ALA A 110 -18.91 -30.06 -6.43
N SER A 111 -18.91 -28.77 -6.79
CA SER A 111 -17.90 -27.80 -6.36
C SER A 111 -18.45 -26.37 -6.39
N PHE A 112 -17.70 -25.46 -5.76
CA PHE A 112 -17.93 -24.03 -5.83
C PHE A 112 -17.83 -23.46 -7.24
N ALA A 113 -16.81 -23.89 -7.99
CA ALA A 113 -16.61 -23.45 -9.36
C ALA A 113 -17.81 -23.82 -10.24
N ALA A 114 -18.37 -25.04 -10.07
CA ALA A 114 -19.59 -25.47 -10.76
C ALA A 114 -20.80 -24.58 -10.43
N ALA A 115 -21.00 -24.23 -9.15
CA ALA A 115 -22.10 -23.37 -8.73
C ALA A 115 -21.96 -21.94 -9.30
N HIS A 116 -20.76 -21.38 -9.26
CA HIS A 116 -20.47 -20.04 -9.79
C HIS A 116 -20.62 -19.99 -11.31
N ALA A 117 -20.10 -21.00 -12.02
CA ALA A 117 -20.24 -21.12 -13.46
C ALA A 117 -21.70 -21.28 -13.87
N ASP A 118 -22.48 -22.13 -13.19
CA ASP A 118 -23.90 -22.31 -13.48
C ASP A 118 -24.70 -21.01 -13.27
N LEU A 119 -24.51 -20.31 -12.14
CA LEU A 119 -25.17 -19.05 -11.88
C LEU A 119 -24.80 -17.99 -12.94
N ALA A 120 -23.51 -17.84 -13.24
CA ALA A 120 -23.02 -16.87 -14.23
C ALA A 120 -23.51 -17.19 -15.64
N ASN A 121 -23.53 -18.47 -16.04
CA ASN A 121 -24.02 -18.91 -17.35
C ASN A 121 -25.53 -18.67 -17.49
N ARG A 122 -26.33 -18.96 -16.46
CA ARG A 122 -27.78 -18.67 -16.45
C ARG A 122 -28.04 -17.17 -16.52
N MET A 123 -27.31 -16.36 -15.74
CA MET A 123 -27.39 -14.91 -15.79
C MET A 123 -27.02 -14.38 -17.19
N TYR A 124 -25.91 -14.86 -17.76
CA TYR A 124 -25.47 -14.48 -19.10
C TYR A 124 -26.52 -14.78 -20.17
N ALA A 125 -27.10 -15.98 -20.16
CA ALA A 125 -28.16 -16.35 -21.08
C ALA A 125 -29.37 -15.42 -20.96
N LYS A 126 -29.82 -15.10 -19.74
CA LYS A 126 -30.93 -14.15 -19.51
C LYS A 126 -30.61 -12.73 -19.94
N LEU A 127 -29.38 -12.26 -19.70
CA LEU A 127 -28.95 -10.95 -20.20
C LEU A 127 -28.97 -10.90 -21.73
N LYS A 128 -28.53 -11.96 -22.41
CA LYS A 128 -28.57 -12.05 -23.88
C LYS A 128 -29.98 -12.16 -24.45
N GLU A 129 -30.91 -12.79 -23.73
CA GLU A 129 -32.35 -12.78 -24.09
C GLU A 129 -32.93 -11.36 -24.08
N TRP A 130 -32.49 -10.48 -23.16
CA TRP A 130 -32.97 -9.11 -23.09
C TRP A 130 -32.41 -8.22 -24.20
N ASP A 131 -31.11 -8.31 -24.46
CA ASP A 131 -30.43 -7.63 -25.55
C ASP A 131 -29.13 -8.39 -25.89
N PRO A 132 -28.89 -8.80 -27.15
CA PRO A 132 -27.65 -9.45 -27.56
C PRO A 132 -26.37 -8.66 -27.25
N LYS A 133 -26.47 -7.33 -27.10
CA LYS A 133 -25.36 -6.44 -26.73
C LYS A 133 -24.96 -6.54 -25.26
N ASN A 134 -25.81 -7.12 -24.41
CA ASN A 134 -25.52 -7.18 -22.98
C ASN A 134 -24.26 -8.02 -22.72
N SER A 135 -23.41 -7.59 -21.78
CA SER A 135 -22.17 -8.27 -21.41
C SER A 135 -22.13 -8.63 -19.94
N LEU A 136 -21.40 -9.70 -19.60
CA LEU A 136 -21.15 -10.13 -18.23
C LEU A 136 -19.65 -10.34 -18.02
N ILE A 137 -19.12 -9.80 -16.92
CA ILE A 137 -17.76 -10.08 -16.41
C ILE A 137 -17.90 -10.79 -15.06
N VAL A 138 -17.06 -11.78 -14.78
CA VAL A 138 -17.08 -12.51 -13.51
C VAL A 138 -15.80 -12.25 -12.72
N CYS A 139 -15.96 -11.84 -11.46
CA CYS A 139 -14.85 -11.85 -10.50
C CYS A 139 -14.90 -13.14 -9.67
N PRO A 140 -13.92 -14.05 -9.80
CA PRO A 140 -13.89 -15.29 -9.05
C PRO A 140 -13.58 -15.07 -7.56
N THR A 141 -13.74 -16.12 -6.75
CA THR A 141 -13.30 -16.13 -5.34
C THR A 141 -11.78 -16.16 -5.23
N GLU A 142 -11.14 -16.98 -6.06
CA GLU A 142 -9.68 -17.01 -6.20
C GLU A 142 -9.27 -16.01 -7.29
N TYR A 143 -9.49 -14.72 -7.04
CA TYR A 143 -9.17 -13.61 -7.97
C TYR A 143 -7.68 -13.30 -8.04
N TYR A 144 -6.88 -13.85 -7.14
CA TYR A 144 -5.43 -13.87 -7.21
C TYR A 144 -4.91 -15.29 -6.99
N HIS A 145 -3.98 -15.73 -7.83
CA HIS A 145 -3.20 -16.93 -7.63
C HIS A 145 -2.09 -17.00 -8.70
N PRO A 146 -0.85 -17.39 -8.35
CA PRO A 146 0.23 -17.55 -9.32
C PRO A 146 0.06 -18.74 -10.26
N ASP A 147 -0.65 -19.77 -9.78
CA ASP A 147 -0.75 -21.08 -10.42
C ASP A 147 -2.19 -21.54 -10.63
N SER A 148 -2.35 -22.64 -11.38
CA SER A 148 -3.64 -23.32 -11.58
C SER A 148 -4.13 -23.97 -10.30
N THR A 149 -5.29 -23.54 -9.83
CA THR A 149 -6.06 -24.23 -8.79
C THR A 149 -7.16 -25.10 -9.40
N PRO A 150 -7.69 -26.10 -8.66
CA PRO A 150 -8.87 -26.85 -9.09
C PRO A 150 -10.07 -25.94 -9.40
N TYR A 151 -10.30 -24.92 -8.57
CA TYR A 151 -11.39 -23.96 -8.74
C TYR A 151 -11.25 -23.15 -10.03
N LEU A 152 -10.08 -22.54 -10.28
CA LEU A 152 -9.87 -21.71 -11.48
C LEU A 152 -9.89 -22.54 -12.77
N ARG A 153 -9.40 -23.79 -12.72
CA ARG A 153 -9.44 -24.71 -13.86
C ARG A 153 -10.86 -25.08 -14.22
N GLU A 154 -11.64 -25.53 -13.24
CA GLU A 154 -13.04 -25.90 -13.46
C GLU A 154 -13.86 -24.69 -13.91
N LEU A 155 -13.69 -23.51 -13.30
CA LEU A 155 -14.35 -22.28 -13.74
C LEU A 155 -13.96 -21.93 -15.18
N GLY A 156 -12.67 -22.03 -15.52
CA GLY A 156 -12.17 -21.78 -16.87
C GLY A 156 -12.71 -22.75 -17.94
N GLU A 157 -13.02 -23.99 -17.56
CA GLU A 157 -13.57 -25.03 -18.43
C GLU A 157 -15.10 -24.95 -18.57
N THR A 158 -15.80 -24.48 -17.55
CA THR A 158 -17.28 -24.53 -17.46
C THR A 158 -17.96 -23.19 -17.72
N LEU A 159 -17.31 -22.06 -17.41
CA LEU A 159 -17.85 -20.73 -17.65
C LEU A 159 -17.88 -20.44 -19.16
N HIS A 160 -18.99 -19.90 -19.66
CA HIS A 160 -19.16 -19.55 -21.07
C HIS A 160 -17.97 -18.75 -21.59
N ALA A 161 -17.45 -19.12 -22.77
CA ALA A 161 -16.17 -18.63 -23.29
C ALA A 161 -16.12 -17.12 -23.53
N GLU A 162 -17.28 -16.49 -23.76
CA GLU A 162 -17.40 -15.04 -23.93
C GLU A 162 -17.38 -14.24 -22.62
N ILE A 163 -17.52 -14.89 -21.46
CA ILE A 163 -17.51 -14.21 -20.16
C ILE A 163 -16.05 -14.02 -19.71
N PRO A 164 -15.55 -12.78 -19.58
CA PRO A 164 -14.21 -12.53 -19.03
C PRO A 164 -14.14 -12.92 -17.56
N ILE A 165 -12.97 -13.41 -17.15
CA ILE A 165 -12.66 -13.78 -15.76
C ILE A 165 -11.64 -12.77 -15.23
N VAL A 166 -12.00 -12.11 -14.13
CA VAL A 166 -11.12 -11.15 -13.44
C VAL A 166 -9.94 -11.86 -12.77
N TRP A 167 -8.80 -11.19 -12.77
CA TRP A 167 -7.58 -11.57 -12.08
C TRP A 167 -6.84 -10.31 -11.63
N THR A 168 -6.26 -10.30 -10.43
CA THR A 168 -5.52 -9.15 -9.89
C THR A 168 -4.00 -9.26 -10.02
N GLY A 169 -3.50 -10.44 -10.42
CA GLY A 169 -2.08 -10.73 -10.54
C GLY A 169 -1.65 -11.92 -9.67
N MET A 170 -0.37 -11.92 -9.28
CA MET A 170 0.23 -12.95 -8.40
C MET A 170 -0.28 -12.88 -6.96
N GLY A 171 -0.96 -11.81 -6.61
CA GLY A 171 -1.70 -11.65 -5.38
C GLY A 171 -2.69 -10.48 -5.50
N VAL A 172 -3.17 -9.99 -4.36
CA VAL A 172 -4.19 -8.93 -4.31
C VAL A 172 -3.70 -7.64 -4.99
N THR A 173 -2.49 -7.20 -4.66
CA THR A 173 -1.71 -6.04 -5.11
C THR A 173 -0.35 -6.42 -5.75
N SER A 174 -0.36 -6.76 -7.04
CA SER A 174 0.87 -7.22 -7.69
C SER A 174 1.84 -6.09 -8.08
N GLN A 175 3.09 -6.18 -7.59
CA GLN A 175 4.17 -5.24 -7.93
C GLN A 175 4.53 -5.31 -9.41
N PHE A 176 4.65 -6.53 -9.91
CA PHE A 176 4.99 -6.85 -11.28
C PHE A 176 3.92 -7.76 -11.85
N ILE A 177 3.63 -7.57 -13.14
CA ILE A 177 2.85 -8.51 -13.93
C ILE A 177 3.67 -8.81 -15.17
N THR A 178 4.23 -10.01 -15.21
CA THR A 178 5.18 -10.45 -16.24
C THR A 178 4.49 -11.22 -17.37
N PRO A 179 5.14 -11.38 -18.53
CA PRO A 179 4.63 -12.26 -19.58
C PRO A 179 4.42 -13.71 -19.10
N GLU A 180 5.28 -14.21 -18.22
CA GLU A 180 5.20 -15.55 -17.65
C GLU A 180 3.93 -15.73 -16.80
N ASP A 181 3.58 -14.71 -15.99
CA ASP A 181 2.36 -14.72 -15.17
C ASP A 181 1.11 -14.83 -16.04
N LEU A 182 1.08 -14.10 -17.17
CA LEU A 182 -0.02 -14.16 -18.13
C LEU A 182 -0.18 -15.55 -18.76
N LEU A 183 0.93 -16.23 -19.06
CA LEU A 183 0.89 -17.60 -19.59
C LEU A 183 0.35 -18.58 -18.55
N ARG A 184 0.78 -18.46 -17.29
CA ARG A 184 0.31 -19.32 -16.19
C ARG A 184 -1.18 -19.15 -15.96
N ILE A 185 -1.67 -17.93 -15.77
CA ILE A 185 -3.09 -17.72 -15.52
C ILE A 185 -3.95 -18.15 -16.71
N ARG A 186 -3.54 -17.83 -17.95
CA ARG A 186 -4.27 -18.25 -19.17
C ARG A 186 -4.36 -19.76 -19.30
N SER A 187 -3.35 -20.51 -18.87
CA SER A 187 -3.39 -21.97 -18.86
C SER A 187 -4.44 -22.53 -17.88
N SER A 188 -4.75 -21.77 -16.83
CA SER A 188 -5.75 -22.10 -15.81
C SER A 188 -7.16 -21.75 -16.28
N ILE A 189 -7.40 -20.48 -16.61
CA ILE A 189 -8.74 -19.96 -16.93
C ILE A 189 -9.16 -20.17 -18.40
N LYS A 190 -8.26 -20.71 -19.23
CA LYS A 190 -8.45 -21.04 -20.66
C LYS A 190 -8.82 -19.86 -21.57
N ARG A 191 -8.59 -18.61 -21.13
CA ARG A 191 -8.89 -17.38 -21.87
C ARG A 191 -7.95 -16.25 -21.46
N LYS A 192 -8.00 -15.10 -22.16
CA LYS A 192 -7.25 -13.90 -21.75
C LYS A 192 -7.81 -13.37 -20.42
N PRO A 193 -7.00 -13.14 -19.39
CA PRO A 193 -7.49 -12.62 -18.11
C PRO A 193 -7.99 -11.18 -18.28
N PHE A 194 -9.01 -10.82 -17.50
CA PHE A 194 -9.42 -9.44 -17.31
C PHE A 194 -8.67 -8.90 -16.08
N LEU A 195 -7.76 -7.95 -16.27
CA LEU A 195 -6.94 -7.48 -15.14
C LEU A 195 -7.74 -6.46 -14.31
N TRP A 196 -8.00 -6.77 -13.04
CA TRP A 196 -8.37 -5.77 -12.06
C TRP A 196 -7.12 -5.39 -11.27
N ASP A 197 -6.47 -4.33 -11.71
CA ASP A 197 -5.24 -3.84 -11.12
C ASP A 197 -5.54 -3.02 -9.86
N ASN A 198 -5.12 -3.52 -8.69
CA ASN A 198 -5.30 -2.85 -7.41
C ASN A 198 -4.31 -1.70 -7.20
N TYR A 199 -4.21 -0.79 -8.16
CA TYR A 199 -3.48 0.47 -8.08
C TYR A 199 -4.30 1.60 -8.69
N PRO A 200 -4.43 2.77 -8.04
CA PRO A 200 -3.77 3.21 -6.78
C PRO A 200 -4.55 2.94 -5.47
N VAL A 201 -5.44 1.96 -5.38
CA VAL A 201 -6.27 1.75 -4.17
C VAL A 201 -5.45 1.73 -2.86
N ASN A 202 -5.97 2.42 -1.84
CA ASN A 202 -5.36 2.61 -0.53
C ASN A 202 -6.31 2.27 0.63
N ASP A 203 -7.37 1.50 0.40
CA ASP A 203 -8.35 1.16 1.45
C ASP A 203 -7.73 0.39 2.63
N TYR A 204 -6.73 -0.43 2.37
CA TYR A 204 -5.91 -1.12 3.37
C TYR A 204 -4.85 -0.23 4.05
N ASP A 205 -4.57 0.96 3.50
CA ASP A 205 -3.61 1.95 4.02
C ASP A 205 -4.14 3.39 3.85
N ALA A 206 -5.34 3.65 4.39
CA ALA A 206 -6.12 4.86 4.09
C ALA A 206 -5.45 6.19 4.50
N GLY A 207 -4.34 6.15 5.26
CA GLY A 207 -3.52 7.32 5.57
C GLY A 207 -2.53 7.70 4.47
N HIS A 208 -2.32 6.82 3.50
CA HIS A 208 -1.32 6.94 2.45
C HIS A 208 -1.97 7.22 1.10
N LEU A 209 -1.61 8.34 0.47
CA LEU A 209 -2.00 8.62 -0.91
C LEU A 209 -0.93 8.13 -1.88
N TYR A 210 -1.28 7.22 -2.79
CA TYR A 210 -0.38 6.77 -3.85
C TYR A 210 -0.45 7.71 -5.06
N LEU A 211 0.42 8.71 -5.09
CA LEU A 211 0.47 9.70 -6.17
C LEU A 211 1.51 9.39 -7.25
N GLY A 212 2.28 8.30 -7.12
CA GLY A 212 3.27 7.87 -8.10
C GLY A 212 2.68 7.42 -9.45
N PRO A 213 3.54 7.13 -10.45
CA PRO A 213 3.10 6.50 -11.70
C PRO A 213 2.89 5.00 -11.56
N ILE A 214 2.09 4.44 -12.48
CA ILE A 214 2.07 3.00 -12.74
C ILE A 214 3.47 2.48 -13.12
N ARG A 215 3.86 1.35 -12.54
CA ARG A 215 5.15 0.67 -12.78
C ARG A 215 4.97 -0.84 -12.75
N GLY A 216 5.95 -1.57 -13.26
CA GLY A 216 5.97 -3.04 -13.22
C GLY A 216 4.99 -3.74 -14.17
N ARG A 217 4.39 -3.01 -15.12
CA ARG A 217 3.51 -3.56 -16.16
C ARG A 217 4.32 -3.73 -17.44
N THR A 218 4.39 -4.94 -17.98
CA THR A 218 5.05 -5.21 -19.26
C THR A 218 4.21 -4.71 -20.45
N PRO A 219 4.82 -4.13 -21.51
CA PRO A 219 4.09 -3.68 -22.70
C PRO A 219 3.19 -4.76 -23.34
N VAL A 220 3.59 -6.03 -23.21
CA VAL A 220 2.88 -7.21 -23.72
C VAL A 220 1.47 -7.35 -23.12
N LEU A 221 1.18 -6.72 -21.97
CA LEU A 221 -0.16 -6.71 -21.37
C LEU A 221 -1.23 -6.15 -22.30
N SER A 222 -0.89 -5.10 -23.07
CA SER A 222 -1.84 -4.42 -23.96
C SER A 222 -2.49 -5.35 -24.99
N LEU A 223 -1.82 -6.46 -25.36
CA LEU A 223 -2.31 -7.43 -26.34
C LEU A 223 -2.87 -8.72 -25.70
N ASN A 224 -2.62 -8.95 -24.41
CA ASN A 224 -2.86 -10.24 -23.76
C ASN A 224 -3.94 -10.22 -22.68
N LEU A 225 -4.52 -9.07 -22.40
CA LEU A 225 -5.68 -8.92 -21.53
C LEU A 225 -7.00 -8.92 -22.34
N SER A 226 -8.09 -9.36 -21.72
CA SER A 226 -9.45 -9.18 -22.26
C SER A 226 -10.07 -7.85 -21.83
N GLY A 227 -9.51 -7.22 -20.79
CA GLY A 227 -9.83 -5.89 -20.32
C GLY A 227 -8.97 -5.50 -19.12
N TYR A 228 -9.08 -4.24 -18.71
CA TYR A 228 -8.30 -3.68 -17.61
C TYR A 228 -9.17 -2.73 -16.78
N TRP A 229 -9.24 -2.94 -15.48
CA TRP A 229 -9.76 -1.98 -14.51
C TRP A 229 -8.65 -1.56 -13.55
N ALA A 230 -8.55 -0.27 -13.29
CA ALA A 230 -7.76 0.25 -12.18
C ALA A 230 -8.67 0.42 -10.96
N ASN A 231 -8.26 -0.07 -9.79
CA ASN A 231 -8.91 0.22 -8.52
C ASN A 231 -8.38 1.56 -7.97
N PRO A 232 -9.16 2.66 -7.96
CA PRO A 232 -8.71 3.94 -7.44
C PRO A 232 -8.69 4.00 -5.90
N MET A 233 -8.08 5.06 -5.36
CA MET A 233 -8.25 5.42 -3.95
C MET A 233 -9.67 5.92 -3.69
N ASN A 234 -10.07 5.99 -2.42
CA ASN A 234 -11.29 6.69 -2.00
C ASN A 234 -11.21 8.20 -2.30
N GLU A 235 -10.00 8.75 -2.34
CA GLU A 235 -9.69 10.10 -2.81
C GLU A 235 -9.77 10.20 -4.34
N ALA A 236 -11.01 10.37 -4.82
CA ALA A 236 -11.32 10.31 -6.26
C ALA A 236 -10.57 11.36 -7.10
N GLU A 237 -10.29 12.55 -6.58
CA GLU A 237 -9.58 13.57 -7.35
C GLU A 237 -8.07 13.34 -7.31
N ALA A 238 -7.51 12.89 -6.18
CA ALA A 238 -6.11 12.49 -6.07
C ALA A 238 -5.77 11.30 -6.98
N SER A 239 -6.69 10.34 -7.09
CA SER A 239 -6.57 9.15 -7.96
C SER A 239 -6.36 9.50 -9.45
N LYS A 240 -6.72 10.70 -9.89
CA LYS A 240 -6.54 11.10 -11.30
C LYS A 240 -5.09 11.12 -11.74
N ILE A 241 -4.13 11.39 -10.83
CA ILE A 241 -2.70 11.43 -11.17
C ILE A 241 -2.24 10.03 -11.63
N PRO A 242 -2.30 8.98 -10.80
CA PRO A 242 -1.92 7.63 -11.22
C PRO A 242 -2.80 7.10 -12.36
N LEU A 243 -4.11 7.38 -12.37
CA LEU A 243 -4.99 6.97 -13.48
C LEU A 243 -4.52 7.52 -14.84
N LEU A 244 -4.09 8.79 -14.91
CA LEU A 244 -3.54 9.32 -16.18
C LEU A 244 -2.30 8.57 -16.64
N THR A 245 -1.46 8.09 -15.72
CA THR A 245 -0.27 7.31 -16.09
C THR A 245 -0.65 5.92 -16.63
N ILE A 246 -1.73 5.32 -16.11
CA ILE A 246 -2.29 4.08 -16.64
C ILE A 246 -2.84 4.28 -18.05
N ALA A 247 -3.59 5.36 -18.28
CA ALA A 247 -4.11 5.68 -19.61
C ALA A 247 -2.99 5.88 -20.63
N ASP A 248 -1.92 6.58 -20.23
CA ASP A 248 -0.75 6.83 -21.09
C ASP A 248 0.02 5.53 -21.39
N PHE A 249 0.16 4.63 -20.41
CA PHE A 249 0.73 3.29 -20.62
C PHE A 249 -0.05 2.51 -21.69
N PHE A 250 -1.37 2.42 -21.61
CA PHE A 250 -2.16 1.69 -22.61
C PHE A 250 -2.22 2.37 -23.98
N LYS A 251 -2.02 3.68 -24.03
CA LYS A 251 -1.93 4.42 -25.30
C LYS A 251 -0.62 4.14 -26.04
N SER A 252 0.49 3.95 -25.35
CA SER A 252 1.82 3.80 -25.96
C SER A 252 2.75 2.91 -25.13
N PRO A 253 2.42 1.62 -24.96
CA PRO A 253 3.07 0.75 -23.97
C PRO A 253 4.56 0.54 -24.23
N ASP A 254 5.00 0.44 -25.49
CA ASP A 254 6.40 0.21 -25.84
C ASP A 254 7.33 1.41 -25.61
N SER A 255 6.75 2.62 -25.51
CA SER A 255 7.50 3.88 -25.31
C SER A 255 7.10 4.59 -24.02
N PHE A 256 6.38 3.89 -23.14
CA PHE A 256 5.90 4.44 -21.88
C PHE A 256 7.08 4.75 -20.95
N ASP A 257 7.24 6.03 -20.63
CA ASP A 257 8.14 6.50 -19.59
C ASP A 257 7.30 6.92 -18.37
N PRO A 258 7.42 6.21 -17.23
CA PRO A 258 6.65 6.49 -16.03
C PRO A 258 6.88 7.91 -15.47
N GLU A 259 8.11 8.43 -15.52
CA GLU A 259 8.43 9.74 -14.93
C GLU A 259 7.90 10.88 -15.80
N GLU A 260 8.04 10.76 -17.12
CA GLU A 260 7.50 11.75 -18.07
C GLU A 260 5.97 11.75 -18.07
N SER A 261 5.35 10.56 -18.03
CA SER A 261 3.90 10.42 -17.89
C SER A 261 3.40 11.06 -16.60
N TRP A 262 4.08 10.81 -15.49
CA TRP A 262 3.74 11.35 -14.19
C TRP A 262 3.83 12.88 -14.12
N ARG A 263 4.89 13.47 -14.69
CA ARG A 263 5.01 14.93 -14.83
C ARG A 263 3.83 15.52 -15.61
N ARG A 264 3.43 14.91 -16.72
CA ARG A 264 2.25 15.34 -17.49
C ARG A 264 0.96 15.17 -16.71
N ALA A 265 0.81 14.08 -15.97
CA ALA A 265 -0.36 13.81 -15.14
C ALA A 265 -0.54 14.87 -14.05
N ILE A 266 0.52 15.19 -13.30
CA ILE A 266 0.52 16.24 -12.28
C ILE A 266 0.17 17.60 -12.89
N LEU A 267 0.74 17.92 -14.05
CA LEU A 267 0.44 19.17 -14.76
C LEU A 267 -1.02 19.25 -15.20
N THR A 268 -1.57 18.14 -15.70
CA THR A 268 -2.96 18.04 -16.17
C THR A 268 -3.94 18.19 -15.01
N VAL A 269 -3.67 17.52 -13.89
CA VAL A 269 -4.55 17.51 -12.70
C VAL A 269 -4.46 18.81 -11.90
N GLY A 270 -3.24 19.33 -11.68
CA GLY A 270 -3.01 20.53 -10.88
C GLY A 270 -3.10 21.85 -11.65
N GLY A 271 -2.86 21.81 -12.97
CA GLY A 271 -2.69 22.99 -13.80
C GLY A 271 -1.36 23.72 -13.59
N LYS A 272 -1.00 24.60 -14.53
CA LYS A 272 0.32 25.27 -14.58
C LYS A 272 0.70 26.00 -13.29
N ARG A 273 -0.27 26.66 -12.64
CA ARG A 273 -0.01 27.46 -11.43
C ARG A 273 0.30 26.61 -10.20
N ALA A 274 -0.36 25.47 -10.04
CA ALA A 274 -0.15 24.59 -8.89
C ALA A 274 0.93 23.53 -9.15
N TYR A 275 1.32 23.32 -10.41
CA TYR A 275 2.28 22.30 -10.83
C TYR A 275 3.53 22.17 -9.93
N PRO A 276 4.33 23.22 -9.66
CA PRO A 276 5.55 23.07 -8.87
C PRO A 276 5.26 22.54 -7.45
N TYR A 277 4.20 23.05 -6.81
CA TYR A 277 3.80 22.63 -5.46
C TYR A 277 3.22 21.22 -5.44
N LEU A 278 2.34 20.91 -6.39
CA LEU A 278 1.76 19.57 -6.50
C LEU A 278 2.82 18.54 -6.87
N ARG A 279 3.85 18.94 -7.65
CA ARG A 279 4.99 18.09 -7.99
C ARG A 279 5.82 17.75 -6.76
N THR A 280 6.13 18.72 -5.91
CA THR A 280 6.81 18.48 -4.63
C THR A 280 6.00 17.57 -3.72
N LEU A 281 4.69 17.80 -3.61
CA LEU A 281 3.82 16.93 -2.82
C LEU A 281 3.77 15.51 -3.37
N ALA A 282 3.62 15.35 -4.68
CA ALA A 282 3.58 14.06 -5.34
C ALA A 282 4.92 13.31 -5.20
N ASP A 283 6.06 13.99 -5.23
CA ASP A 283 7.38 13.38 -4.97
C ASP A 283 7.46 12.73 -3.59
N LEU A 284 6.92 13.40 -2.56
CA LEU A 284 6.84 12.89 -1.19
C LEU A 284 5.74 11.84 -0.98
N LEU A 285 4.90 11.59 -1.99
CA LEU A 285 3.76 10.66 -1.99
C LEU A 285 3.87 9.63 -3.14
N ALA A 286 5.07 9.47 -3.71
CA ALA A 286 5.29 8.64 -4.88
C ALA A 286 5.44 7.15 -4.53
N ASN A 287 5.78 6.86 -3.27
CA ASN A 287 5.94 5.50 -2.81
C ASN A 287 4.60 4.77 -2.82
N SER A 288 4.70 3.49 -3.06
CA SER A 288 3.58 2.57 -3.00
C SER A 288 4.16 1.16 -3.01
N PHE A 289 3.27 0.19 -3.11
CA PHE A 289 3.65 -1.15 -3.44
C PHE A 289 4.40 -1.29 -4.79
N LEU A 290 4.21 -0.38 -5.73
CA LEU A 290 4.88 -0.44 -7.04
C LEU A 290 6.33 0.03 -7.00
N SER A 291 6.66 0.93 -6.09
CA SER A 291 8.00 1.50 -5.96
C SER A 291 8.25 2.05 -4.56
N GLY A 292 9.47 1.86 -4.06
CA GLY A 292 9.97 2.52 -2.85
C GLY A 292 10.46 3.96 -3.09
N ASP A 293 10.30 4.49 -4.30
CA ASP A 293 10.69 5.87 -4.64
C ASP A 293 9.86 6.88 -3.84
N GLU A 294 10.51 7.68 -3.00
CA GLU A 294 9.88 8.74 -2.21
C GLU A 294 10.87 9.89 -2.03
N GLY A 295 10.40 11.13 -2.20
CA GLY A 295 11.11 12.35 -1.84
C GLY A 295 12.51 12.45 -2.44
N ARG A 296 12.67 12.18 -3.75
CA ARG A 296 14.00 12.11 -4.40
C ARG A 296 14.80 13.39 -4.15
N LEU A 297 14.16 14.56 -4.27
CA LEU A 297 14.84 15.84 -4.06
C LEU A 297 15.24 16.03 -2.59
N LEU A 298 14.35 15.66 -1.65
CA LEU A 298 14.66 15.69 -0.22
C LEU A 298 15.85 14.77 0.11
N ALA A 299 15.87 13.56 -0.47
CA ALA A 299 16.95 12.60 -0.31
C ALA A 299 18.30 13.15 -0.79
N THR A 300 18.32 13.76 -1.97
CA THR A 300 19.53 14.40 -2.52
C THR A 300 20.02 15.53 -1.61
N LEU A 301 19.16 16.50 -1.28
CA LEU A 301 19.54 17.65 -0.45
C LEU A 301 20.00 17.24 0.95
N ALA A 302 19.32 16.27 1.55
CA ALA A 302 19.70 15.74 2.86
C ALA A 302 21.00 14.93 2.78
N GLY A 303 21.20 14.12 1.74
CA GLY A 303 22.43 13.38 1.49
C GLY A 303 23.63 14.32 1.35
N ASP A 304 23.51 15.38 0.55
CA ASP A 304 24.56 16.38 0.36
C ASP A 304 24.95 17.05 1.69
N TYR A 305 23.95 17.41 2.51
CA TYR A 305 24.19 17.99 3.84
C TYR A 305 24.78 17.00 4.85
N LEU A 306 24.33 15.74 4.86
CA LEU A 306 24.83 14.72 5.76
C LEU A 306 26.29 14.35 5.44
N ASN A 307 26.64 14.29 4.15
CA ASN A 307 27.99 14.05 3.67
C ASN A 307 28.92 15.25 3.89
N ALA A 308 28.43 16.46 3.62
CA ALA A 308 29.19 17.71 3.76
C ALA A 308 28.30 18.81 4.38
N PRO A 309 28.35 19.04 5.70
CA PRO A 309 27.51 20.02 6.39
C PRO A 309 28.02 21.46 6.23
N THR A 310 28.22 21.90 5.00
CA THR A 310 28.61 23.28 4.65
C THR A 310 27.42 24.24 4.81
N ALA A 311 27.70 25.55 4.89
CA ALA A 311 26.66 26.57 4.93
C ALA A 311 25.75 26.55 3.68
N GLU A 312 26.30 26.18 2.53
CA GLU A 312 25.56 26.06 1.27
C GLU A 312 24.60 24.87 1.28
N ASN A 313 25.07 23.68 1.67
CA ASN A 313 24.21 22.48 1.75
C ASN A 313 23.12 22.65 2.80
N PHE A 314 23.46 23.28 3.94
CA PHE A 314 22.47 23.66 4.96
C PHE A 314 21.42 24.60 4.36
N ALA A 315 21.84 25.67 3.68
CA ALA A 315 20.92 26.66 3.11
C ALA A 315 19.97 26.03 2.09
N SER A 316 20.48 25.16 1.21
CA SER A 316 19.69 24.46 0.19
C SER A 316 18.62 23.54 0.80
N LEU A 317 19.00 22.69 1.77
CA LEU A 317 18.05 21.84 2.47
C LEU A 317 17.04 22.67 3.29
N ASN A 318 17.51 23.69 4.00
CA ASN A 318 16.65 24.53 4.83
C ASN A 318 15.63 25.32 4.00
N LEU A 319 16.02 25.81 2.81
CA LEU A 319 15.12 26.48 1.87
C LEU A 319 14.03 25.52 1.37
N TYR A 320 14.39 24.30 1.02
CA TYR A 320 13.42 23.27 0.63
C TYR A 320 12.41 22.99 1.75
N LEU A 321 12.85 22.91 3.01
CA LEU A 321 11.95 22.74 4.15
C LEU A 321 11.06 23.97 4.38
N ASP A 322 11.55 25.18 4.15
CA ASP A 322 10.73 26.40 4.20
C ASP A 322 9.63 26.40 3.14
N ASP A 323 9.90 25.86 1.96
CA ASP A 323 8.90 25.67 0.91
C ASP A 323 7.87 24.61 1.30
N LEU A 324 8.29 23.49 1.92
CA LEU A 324 7.37 22.48 2.45
C LEU A 324 6.43 23.05 3.53
N LEU A 325 6.92 23.92 4.41
CA LEU A 325 6.09 24.55 5.45
C LEU A 325 4.99 25.46 4.86
N LYS A 326 5.22 26.00 3.66
CA LYS A 326 4.29 26.88 2.93
C LYS A 326 3.42 26.12 1.92
N LEU A 327 3.67 24.83 1.71
CA LEU A 327 3.07 24.04 0.64
C LEU A 327 1.54 24.04 0.68
N ASP A 328 0.97 23.92 1.89
CA ASP A 328 -0.47 23.95 2.12
C ASP A 328 -1.11 25.28 1.66
N GLU A 329 -0.52 26.41 2.05
CA GLU A 329 -0.97 27.75 1.67
C GLU A 329 -0.83 27.98 0.15
N GLN A 330 0.28 27.52 -0.44
CA GLN A 330 0.52 27.64 -1.88
C GLN A 330 -0.54 26.85 -2.66
N LEU A 331 -0.75 25.57 -2.33
CA LEU A 331 -1.76 24.75 -2.98
C LEU A 331 -3.17 25.31 -2.79
N ALA A 332 -3.51 25.81 -1.59
CA ALA A 332 -4.82 26.44 -1.35
C ALA A 332 -5.10 27.62 -2.30
N ARG A 333 -4.05 28.41 -2.60
CA ARG A 333 -4.12 29.59 -3.48
C ARG A 333 -4.07 29.24 -4.97
N THR A 334 -3.22 28.30 -5.36
CA THR A 334 -2.93 28.04 -6.78
C THR A 334 -3.81 26.96 -7.38
N LEU A 335 -4.31 26.02 -6.57
CA LEU A 335 -5.12 24.90 -7.04
C LEU A 335 -6.58 25.34 -7.22
N SER A 336 -7.04 25.29 -8.47
CA SER A 336 -8.43 25.61 -8.83
C SER A 336 -9.39 24.52 -8.37
N ASN A 337 -8.95 23.26 -8.41
CA ASN A 337 -9.73 22.11 -7.99
C ASN A 337 -9.77 21.98 -6.46
N LYS A 338 -10.86 22.46 -5.85
CA LYS A 338 -11.03 22.41 -4.38
C LYS A 338 -11.29 21.02 -3.83
N SER A 339 -11.85 20.11 -4.64
CA SER A 339 -12.03 18.71 -4.26
C SER A 339 -10.69 18.00 -4.15
N LEU A 340 -9.78 18.20 -5.12
CA LEU A 340 -8.41 17.71 -5.01
C LEU A 340 -7.68 18.30 -3.79
N TYR A 341 -7.82 19.60 -3.54
CA TYR A 341 -7.21 20.21 -2.35
C TYR A 341 -7.70 19.54 -1.04
N ARG A 342 -8.99 19.19 -0.97
CA ARG A 342 -9.57 18.47 0.16
C ARG A 342 -8.96 17.08 0.32
N ASP A 343 -8.83 16.33 -0.77
CA ASP A 343 -8.20 15.00 -0.77
C ASP A 343 -6.75 15.06 -0.25
N LEU A 344 -5.99 16.10 -0.64
CA LEU A 344 -4.57 16.28 -0.27
C LEU A 344 -4.34 16.84 1.15
N LYS A 345 -5.38 17.41 1.78
CA LYS A 345 -5.25 18.19 3.02
C LYS A 345 -4.67 17.40 4.20
N PRO A 346 -5.05 16.13 4.46
CA PRO A 346 -4.48 15.35 5.55
C PRO A 346 -2.96 15.17 5.38
N SER A 347 -2.50 14.77 4.20
CA SER A 347 -1.08 14.58 3.90
C SER A 347 -0.28 15.88 4.02
N LEU A 348 -0.85 17.02 3.62
CA LEU A 348 -0.21 18.34 3.79
C LEU A 348 0.00 18.71 5.26
N LYS A 349 -0.96 18.41 6.14
CA LYS A 349 -0.85 18.66 7.57
C LYS A 349 0.27 17.82 8.19
N LYS A 350 0.36 16.53 7.79
CA LYS A 350 1.40 15.61 8.24
C LYS A 350 2.78 16.05 7.76
N LEU A 351 2.94 16.33 6.46
CA LEU A 351 4.21 16.81 5.87
C LEU A 351 4.71 18.10 6.50
N LYS A 352 3.82 19.05 6.83
CA LYS A 352 4.20 20.26 7.56
C LYS A 352 4.84 19.95 8.92
N ARG A 353 4.33 18.93 9.64
CA ARG A 353 4.94 18.48 10.90
C ARG A 353 6.31 17.86 10.67
N HIS A 354 6.46 16.98 9.67
CA HIS A 354 7.76 16.40 9.33
C HIS A 354 8.80 17.45 8.98
N ALA A 355 8.44 18.43 8.15
CA ALA A 355 9.31 19.54 7.78
C ALA A 355 9.74 20.37 9.01
N SER A 356 8.81 20.70 9.91
CA SER A 356 9.12 21.39 11.17
C SER A 356 10.09 20.59 12.05
N ASN A 357 9.83 19.30 12.23
CA ASN A 357 10.70 18.42 13.03
C ASN A 357 12.09 18.32 12.42
N LEU A 358 12.20 18.19 11.09
CA LEU A 358 13.49 18.15 10.42
C LEU A 358 14.24 19.48 10.52
N LYS A 359 13.56 20.63 10.46
CA LYS A 359 14.20 21.93 10.74
C LYS A 359 14.76 22.03 12.16
N LEU A 360 14.04 21.51 13.17
CA LEU A 360 14.54 21.44 14.54
C LEU A 360 15.80 20.56 14.62
N ALA A 361 15.78 19.38 13.98
CA ALA A 361 16.94 18.49 13.94
C ALA A 361 18.16 19.15 13.25
N LEU A 362 17.95 19.89 12.15
CA LEU A 362 18.99 20.64 11.48
C LEU A 362 19.54 21.79 12.34
N ALA A 363 18.67 22.50 13.07
CA ALA A 363 19.08 23.57 13.97
C ALA A 363 19.94 23.03 15.13
N ILE A 364 19.52 21.93 15.77
CA ILE A 364 20.31 21.24 16.80
C ILE A 364 21.68 20.87 16.24
N ASP A 365 21.71 20.36 15.02
CA ASP A 365 22.95 19.93 14.39
C ASP A 365 23.90 21.09 14.05
N GLN A 366 23.41 22.30 13.76
CA GLN A 366 24.28 23.46 13.54
C GLN A 366 24.83 24.08 14.83
N LEU A 367 24.20 23.83 15.97
CA LEU A 367 24.59 24.43 17.24
C LEU A 367 25.74 23.68 17.92
N PRO A 368 26.61 24.39 18.66
CA PRO A 368 27.53 23.73 19.58
C PRO A 368 26.73 23.06 20.70
N THR A 369 27.26 21.96 21.25
CA THR A 369 26.60 21.20 22.32
C THR A 369 26.39 22.00 23.61
N THR A 370 27.05 23.14 23.75
CA THR A 370 26.95 24.08 24.87
C THR A 370 25.97 25.23 24.65
N ALA A 371 25.29 25.30 23.49
CA ALA A 371 24.33 26.38 23.22
C ALA A 371 23.17 26.33 24.22
N PRO A 372 22.77 27.46 24.84
CA PRO A 372 21.78 27.48 25.91
C PRO A 372 20.39 27.01 25.46
N GLU A 373 20.07 27.14 24.17
CA GLU A 373 18.79 26.72 23.59
C GLU A 373 18.73 25.24 23.16
N ILE A 374 19.86 24.50 23.14
CA ILE A 374 19.92 23.20 22.48
C ILE A 374 19.01 22.15 23.15
N ASP A 375 18.91 22.16 24.48
CA ASP A 375 18.07 21.22 25.21
C ASP A 375 16.58 21.51 25.04
N ARG A 376 16.22 22.79 24.92
CA ARG A 376 14.86 23.19 24.54
C ARG A 376 14.51 22.66 23.15
N LEU A 377 15.41 22.84 22.16
CA LEU A 377 15.18 22.35 20.80
C LEU A 377 15.07 20.81 20.74
N ARG A 378 15.88 20.08 21.51
CA ARG A 378 15.78 18.61 21.63
C ARG A 378 14.43 18.19 22.23
N SER A 379 13.96 18.89 23.25
CA SER A 379 12.66 18.64 23.87
C SER A 379 11.51 18.92 22.90
N GLU A 380 11.57 20.05 22.18
CA GLU A 380 10.60 20.40 21.13
C GLU A 380 10.59 19.38 19.99
N LEU A 381 11.77 18.90 19.56
CA LEU A 381 11.89 17.86 18.54
C LEU A 381 11.24 16.55 19.01
N ARG A 382 11.52 16.11 20.24
CA ARG A 382 10.91 14.89 20.80
C ARG A 382 9.39 14.98 20.81
N ALA A 383 8.84 16.06 21.38
CA ALA A 383 7.40 16.29 21.40
C ALA A 383 6.81 16.36 19.97
N GLY A 384 7.53 16.97 19.03
CA GLY A 384 7.15 17.05 17.63
C GLY A 384 7.11 15.68 16.93
N LEU A 385 8.05 14.78 17.22
CA LEU A 385 8.11 13.42 16.67
C LEU A 385 6.98 12.55 17.23
N GLU A 386 6.65 12.69 18.51
CA GLU A 386 5.52 11.98 19.14
C GLU A 386 4.16 12.41 18.57
N ALA A 387 4.02 13.67 18.16
CA ALA A 387 2.77 14.24 17.68
C ALA A 387 2.40 13.89 16.23
N VAL A 388 3.31 13.30 15.43
CA VAL A 388 3.13 13.07 13.98
C VAL A 388 1.84 12.32 13.66
N ASP A 389 1.54 11.19 14.30
CA ASP A 389 0.34 10.40 13.93
C ASP A 389 -0.93 10.79 14.69
N THR A 390 -0.89 11.75 15.62
CA THR A 390 -2.15 12.38 16.11
C THR A 390 -2.89 13.12 14.98
N LEU A 391 -2.23 13.25 13.82
CA LEU A 391 -2.73 13.86 12.60
C LEU A 391 -3.30 12.83 11.62
N ASP A 392 -3.04 11.53 11.81
CA ASP A 392 -3.69 10.44 11.08
C ASP A 392 -5.08 10.24 11.67
N THR A 393 -5.96 11.22 11.44
CA THR A 393 -7.41 10.99 11.55
C THR A 393 -7.85 10.27 10.29
N SER A 394 -7.41 9.03 10.12
CA SER A 394 -8.27 8.11 9.38
C SER A 394 -9.50 7.96 10.29
N PRO A 395 -10.74 8.26 9.85
CA PRO A 395 -11.89 7.68 10.53
C PRO A 395 -11.56 6.19 10.61
N GLU A 396 -11.57 5.59 11.81
CA GLU A 396 -11.44 4.15 11.95
C GLU A 396 -12.19 3.54 10.79
N ALA A 397 -11.50 2.92 9.84
CA ALA A 397 -12.15 2.33 8.67
C ALA A 397 -13.27 1.50 9.26
N THR A 398 -14.52 1.95 9.07
CA THR A 398 -15.66 1.43 9.82
C THR A 398 -15.66 -0.05 9.51
N LYS A 399 -15.22 -0.86 10.48
CA LYS A 399 -14.99 -2.29 10.26
C LYS A 399 -16.26 -2.85 9.63
N PRO A 400 -16.21 -3.36 8.38
CA PRO A 400 -17.35 -4.04 7.81
C PRO A 400 -17.76 -5.15 8.76
N THR A 401 -18.96 -5.05 9.32
CA THR A 401 -19.49 -5.88 10.42
C THR A 401 -19.74 -7.35 10.07
N SER A 402 -19.01 -7.96 9.13
CA SER A 402 -19.31 -9.33 8.67
C SER A 402 -18.13 -10.24 8.31
N ALA A 403 -16.87 -9.84 8.50
CA ALA A 403 -15.74 -10.75 8.33
C ALA A 403 -15.08 -11.02 9.69
N THR A 404 -14.83 -12.30 10.01
CA THR A 404 -14.10 -12.66 11.23
C THR A 404 -12.65 -12.19 11.11
N LYS A 405 -11.98 -11.96 12.24
CA LYS A 405 -10.57 -11.55 12.27
C LYS A 405 -9.69 -12.53 11.48
N GLU A 406 -9.97 -13.82 11.54
CA GLU A 406 -9.24 -14.83 10.76
C GLU A 406 -9.49 -14.74 9.25
N GLN A 407 -10.68 -14.29 8.80
CA GLN A 407 -10.97 -14.07 7.38
C GLN A 407 -10.27 -12.82 6.83
N TRP A 408 -10.15 -11.78 7.66
CA TRP A 408 -9.31 -10.62 7.35
C TRP A 408 -7.85 -11.03 7.21
N GLU A 409 -7.35 -11.83 8.16
CA GLU A 409 -5.98 -12.28 8.13
C GLU A 409 -5.72 -13.16 6.89
N ALA A 410 -6.66 -14.05 6.50
CA ALA A 410 -6.61 -14.91 5.30
C ALA A 410 -6.57 -14.15 3.96
N LEU A 411 -7.36 -13.08 3.82
CA LEU A 411 -7.36 -12.21 2.63
C LEU A 411 -6.07 -11.37 2.51
N ILE A 412 -5.39 -11.15 3.64
CA ILE A 412 -4.08 -10.50 3.75
C ILE A 412 -2.94 -11.52 3.63
N PHE A 413 -3.22 -12.84 3.70
CA PHE A 413 -2.18 -13.86 3.91
C PHE A 413 -1.35 -14.23 2.69
N ASP A 414 -1.59 -13.65 1.52
CA ASP A 414 -0.65 -13.79 0.40
C ASP A 414 -0.53 -12.51 -0.42
N GLU A 415 0.21 -11.56 0.15
CA GLU A 415 1.15 -10.74 -0.57
C GLU A 415 1.91 -9.87 0.42
N ALA A 416 3.22 -9.80 0.27
CA ALA A 416 4.02 -8.80 0.94
C ALA A 416 3.32 -7.44 0.83
N ARG A 417 2.88 -6.79 1.96
CA ARG A 417 2.62 -5.32 2.16
C ARG A 417 1.54 -5.08 3.24
N LEU A 418 1.32 -3.91 3.86
CA LEU A 418 1.93 -2.57 3.90
C LEU A 418 1.57 -2.01 5.28
N THR A 419 2.55 -1.52 6.02
CA THR A 419 2.32 -0.93 7.34
C THR A 419 2.34 0.59 7.24
N LYS A 420 1.22 1.24 7.61
CA LYS A 420 1.00 2.53 8.31
C LYS A 420 1.93 3.74 8.08
N ALA A 421 2.90 3.67 7.18
CA ALA A 421 3.83 4.75 6.88
C ALA A 421 3.23 5.55 5.73
N ASN A 422 2.91 6.81 5.99
CA ASN A 422 2.29 7.74 5.06
C ASN A 422 3.34 8.73 4.53
N ALA A 423 2.86 9.76 3.83
CA ALA A 423 3.60 10.85 3.21
C ALA A 423 5.00 11.20 3.76
N GLY A 424 6.06 10.75 3.08
CA GLY A 424 7.43 11.12 3.41
C GLY A 424 7.99 10.40 4.64
N ASP A 425 7.22 9.55 5.34
CA ASP A 425 7.54 9.02 6.67
C ASP A 425 8.89 8.32 6.67
N HIS A 426 9.16 7.51 5.65
CA HIS A 426 10.41 6.77 5.55
C HIS A 426 11.59 7.71 5.32
N MET A 427 11.48 8.63 4.36
CA MET A 427 12.55 9.57 4.05
C MET A 427 12.86 10.49 5.24
N PHE A 428 11.85 11.11 5.84
CA PHE A 428 12.05 11.99 6.99
C PHE A 428 12.63 11.25 8.20
N ALA A 429 12.14 10.05 8.51
CA ALA A 429 12.65 9.26 9.62
C ALA A 429 14.12 8.88 9.43
N ARG A 430 14.53 8.51 8.21
CA ARG A 430 15.94 8.20 7.89
C ARG A 430 16.85 9.40 8.10
N ILE A 431 16.44 10.59 7.64
CA ILE A 431 17.23 11.81 7.80
C ILE A 431 17.31 12.20 9.28
N GLN A 432 16.19 12.13 10.00
CA GLN A 432 16.14 12.43 11.44
C GLN A 432 17.03 11.46 12.25
N GLN A 433 17.00 10.17 11.93
CA GLN A 433 17.89 9.16 12.50
C GLN A 433 19.37 9.52 12.28
N ALA A 434 19.75 9.87 11.05
CA ALA A 434 21.13 10.24 10.74
C ALA A 434 21.61 11.50 11.49
N LEU A 435 20.75 12.51 11.60
CA LEU A 435 21.04 13.73 12.37
C LEU A 435 21.15 13.44 13.87
N PHE A 436 20.29 12.56 14.40
CA PHE A 436 20.37 12.11 15.79
C PHE A 436 21.69 11.38 16.09
N SER A 437 22.12 10.46 15.22
CA SER A 437 23.43 9.79 15.33
C SER A 437 24.58 10.79 15.38
N ARG A 438 24.50 11.88 14.59
CA ARG A 438 25.51 12.94 14.57
C ARG A 438 25.49 13.81 15.83
N ASP A 439 24.32 14.15 16.38
CA ASP A 439 24.18 14.84 17.67
C ASP A 439 24.81 14.04 18.82
N LEU A 440 24.54 12.74 18.89
CA LEU A 440 25.14 11.85 19.91
C LEU A 440 26.67 11.87 19.85
N ARG A 441 27.24 11.77 18.65
CA ARG A 441 28.70 11.85 18.45
C ARG A 441 29.28 13.18 18.88
N LYS A 442 28.63 14.31 18.57
CA LYS A 442 29.05 15.65 19.03
C LYS A 442 29.08 15.77 20.55
N ARG A 443 28.20 15.05 21.24
CA ARG A 443 28.14 14.99 22.71
C ARG A 443 29.13 13.99 23.34
N GLY A 444 29.90 13.26 22.52
CA GLY A 444 30.80 12.21 23.00
C GLY A 444 30.07 10.95 23.50
N VAL A 445 28.79 10.78 23.18
CA VAL A 445 28.05 9.56 23.50
C VAL A 445 28.50 8.46 22.55
N ARG A 446 29.05 7.37 23.10
CA ARG A 446 29.45 6.19 22.30
C ARG A 446 28.21 5.37 21.96
N ALA A 447 27.88 5.32 20.67
CA ALA A 447 26.87 4.43 20.11
C ALA A 447 27.46 3.73 18.87
N PRO A 448 26.99 2.52 18.54
CA PRO A 448 27.43 1.85 17.31
C PRO A 448 27.10 2.67 16.05
N VAL A 449 27.92 2.56 15.03
CA VAL A 449 27.64 3.10 13.70
C VAL A 449 26.58 2.22 13.03
N LEU A 450 25.49 2.85 12.58
CA LEU A 450 24.43 2.14 11.87
C LEU A 450 24.89 1.78 10.45
N ILE A 451 24.75 0.51 10.07
CA ILE A 451 25.05 0.03 8.71
C ILE A 451 23.77 0.05 7.89
N THR A 452 22.80 -0.78 8.29
CA THR A 452 21.48 -0.88 7.67
C THR A 452 20.48 -1.09 8.80
N VAL A 453 19.55 -0.16 8.97
CA VAL A 453 18.46 -0.30 9.93
C VAL A 453 17.15 0.16 9.29
N PRO A 454 16.02 -0.49 9.58
CA PRO A 454 14.73 0.02 9.17
C PRO A 454 14.48 1.42 9.78
N PRO A 455 13.75 2.31 9.10
CA PRO A 455 13.47 3.65 9.61
C PRO A 455 12.79 3.60 10.98
N ALA A 456 13.09 4.54 11.87
CA ALA A 456 12.55 4.56 13.22
C ALA A 456 11.16 5.20 13.30
N TYR A 457 10.25 4.58 14.06
CA TYR A 457 8.93 5.14 14.38
C TYR A 457 9.04 6.21 15.47
N ARG A 458 8.46 7.40 15.25
CA ARG A 458 8.35 8.50 16.24
C ARG A 458 9.65 8.85 17.00
N GLY A 459 10.80 8.70 16.35
CA GLY A 459 12.08 8.99 16.99
C GLY A 459 12.56 7.92 17.97
N HIS A 460 11.95 6.73 18.00
CA HIS A 460 12.49 5.54 18.68
C HIS A 460 13.69 4.98 17.89
N PHE A 461 14.76 5.77 17.86
CA PHE A 461 15.94 5.59 17.04
C PHE A 461 16.75 4.34 17.42
N ALA A 462 17.54 3.83 16.47
CA ALA A 462 18.28 2.58 16.61
C ALA A 462 19.29 2.60 17.78
N GLU A 463 19.84 3.75 18.12
CA GLU A 463 20.81 3.90 19.22
C GLU A 463 20.18 3.68 20.60
N TYR A 464 18.86 3.83 20.74
CA TYR A 464 18.16 3.49 21.98
C TYR A 464 18.19 1.99 22.29
N ALA A 465 18.56 1.14 21.34
CA ALA A 465 18.84 -0.26 21.63
C ALA A 465 20.20 -0.48 22.32
N PHE A 466 21.00 0.56 22.58
CA PHE A 466 22.37 0.45 23.12
C PHE A 466 22.65 1.40 24.27
N ASP A 467 21.64 2.09 24.80
CA ASP A 467 21.82 3.15 25.81
C ASP A 467 21.65 2.67 27.27
N GLU A 468 21.36 1.38 27.47
CA GLU A 468 21.11 0.76 28.77
C GLU A 468 19.96 1.39 29.59
N ASN A 469 19.13 2.22 28.96
CA ASN A 469 18.03 2.90 29.63
C ASN A 469 16.72 2.11 29.42
N PRO A 470 16.08 1.61 30.49
CA PRO A 470 14.89 0.77 30.37
C PRO A 470 13.66 1.50 29.82
N GLU A 471 13.66 2.84 29.82
CA GLU A 471 12.55 3.67 29.32
C GLU A 471 12.64 3.95 27.81
N THR A 472 13.77 3.64 27.19
CA THR A 472 14.02 3.86 25.75
C THR A 472 14.13 2.53 25.01
N PHE A 473 13.84 2.59 23.72
CA PHE A 473 13.88 1.43 22.82
C PHE A 473 13.92 1.89 21.38
N TYR A 474 14.46 1.03 20.52
CA TYR A 474 14.26 1.15 19.08
C TYR A 474 12.89 0.60 18.69
N CYS A 475 12.20 1.29 17.78
CA CYS A 475 10.99 0.78 17.15
C CYS A 475 11.03 1.08 15.65
N SER A 476 10.87 0.06 14.81
CA SER A 476 10.79 0.28 13.36
C SER A 476 9.48 0.96 12.95
N MET A 477 9.52 1.78 11.91
CA MET A 477 8.38 2.47 11.31
C MET A 477 7.32 1.48 10.81
N THR A 478 7.82 0.37 10.26
CA THR A 478 7.07 -0.68 9.58
C THR A 478 7.44 -2.05 10.13
N GLY A 479 6.64 -3.06 9.80
CA GLY A 479 7.06 -4.45 9.93
C GLY A 479 8.29 -4.75 9.08
N TRP A 480 8.99 -5.84 9.39
CA TRP A 480 10.20 -6.25 8.67
C TRP A 480 9.88 -7.27 7.58
N LYS A 481 10.59 -7.20 6.46
CA LYS A 481 10.57 -8.24 5.43
C LYS A 481 11.61 -9.32 5.69
N THR A 482 11.35 -10.51 5.15
CA THR A 482 12.36 -11.56 5.09
C THR A 482 13.65 -11.01 4.47
N GLY A 483 14.77 -11.18 5.17
CA GLY A 483 16.07 -10.63 4.79
C GLY A 483 16.32 -9.18 5.20
N GLU A 484 15.33 -8.46 5.73
CA GLU A 484 15.52 -7.12 6.28
C GLU A 484 16.36 -7.17 7.55
N THR A 485 17.24 -6.19 7.71
CA THR A 485 18.31 -6.25 8.71
C THR A 485 18.35 -5.03 9.62
N PHE A 486 18.57 -5.26 10.91
CA PHE A 486 19.12 -4.26 11.82
C PHE A 486 20.60 -4.58 12.02
N ALA A 487 21.49 -3.74 11.49
CA ALA A 487 22.91 -3.99 11.40
C ALA A 487 23.73 -2.78 11.89
N VAL A 488 24.74 -3.05 12.70
CA VAL A 488 25.62 -2.05 13.32
C VAL A 488 27.09 -2.45 13.28
N ASP A 489 27.98 -1.45 13.28
CA ASP A 489 29.43 -1.56 13.50
C ASP A 489 29.77 -0.91 14.86
N PHE A 490 30.40 -1.66 15.77
CA PHE A 490 30.78 -1.16 17.09
C PHE A 490 32.03 -0.27 17.11
N GLU A 491 32.69 -0.11 15.97
CA GLU A 491 33.98 0.59 15.78
C GLU A 491 35.15 0.01 16.59
N ARG A 492 34.93 -1.12 17.25
CA ARG A 492 35.92 -1.90 17.99
C ARG A 492 35.68 -3.39 17.78
N GLU A 493 36.76 -4.16 17.84
CA GLU A 493 36.68 -5.62 17.79
C GLU A 493 36.38 -6.19 19.18
N TYR A 494 35.44 -7.11 19.25
CA TYR A 494 35.18 -7.98 20.38
C TYR A 494 35.83 -9.34 20.13
N PRO A 495 36.56 -9.89 21.10
CA PRO A 495 37.22 -11.18 20.93
C PRO A 495 36.20 -12.33 20.85
N ALA A 496 36.66 -13.48 20.37
CA ALA A 496 35.93 -14.73 20.54
C ALA A 496 35.57 -14.96 22.02
N SER A 497 34.48 -15.69 22.26
CA SER A 497 33.85 -15.89 23.56
C SER A 497 33.14 -14.67 24.17
N SER A 498 33.00 -13.57 23.43
CA SER A 498 32.15 -12.44 23.87
C SER A 498 30.67 -12.83 23.88
N GLN A 499 29.96 -12.39 24.91
CA GLN A 499 28.54 -12.62 25.08
C GLN A 499 27.73 -11.53 24.38
N ILE A 500 26.68 -11.93 23.68
CA ILE A 500 25.71 -11.04 23.02
C ILE A 500 24.34 -11.34 23.63
N GLU A 501 23.69 -10.31 24.17
CA GLU A 501 22.33 -10.36 24.70
C GLU A 501 21.45 -9.42 23.86
N ILE A 502 20.33 -9.92 23.36
CA ILE A 502 19.33 -9.12 22.65
C ILE A 502 18.02 -9.28 23.41
N VAL A 503 17.43 -8.15 23.82
CA VAL A 503 16.13 -8.09 24.47
C VAL A 503 15.19 -7.28 23.60
N SER A 504 14.10 -7.91 23.20
CA SER A 504 12.97 -7.30 22.50
C SER A 504 11.74 -7.35 23.38
N MET A 505 10.73 -6.53 23.08
CA MET A 505 9.52 -6.46 23.91
C MET A 505 8.29 -6.10 23.11
N GLU A 506 7.13 -6.41 23.67
CA GLU A 506 5.87 -5.89 23.14
C GLU A 506 5.52 -4.57 23.85
N VAL A 507 5.23 -3.54 23.07
CA VAL A 507 4.79 -2.24 23.58
C VAL A 507 3.40 -1.98 23.00
N ALA A 508 2.39 -1.98 23.88
CA ALA A 508 0.99 -1.90 23.48
C ALA A 508 0.73 -0.66 22.59
N GLY A 509 0.13 -0.88 21.42
CA GLY A 509 -0.16 0.18 20.44
C GLY A 509 1.06 0.73 19.68
N VAL A 510 2.27 0.26 19.97
CA VAL A 510 3.52 0.73 19.34
C VAL A 510 4.12 -0.36 18.45
N GLY A 511 4.44 -1.53 19.01
CA GLY A 511 5.07 -2.61 18.25
C GLY A 511 5.25 -3.91 19.06
N LYS A 512 5.81 -4.92 18.42
CA LYS A 512 6.02 -6.28 18.92
C LYS A 512 7.50 -6.62 19.04
N ALA A 513 7.80 -7.62 19.85
CA ALA A 513 9.15 -8.16 19.94
C ALA A 513 9.54 -8.83 18.61
N ILE A 514 10.82 -8.75 18.25
CA ILE A 514 11.34 -9.51 17.11
C ILE A 514 11.26 -11.01 17.41
N ARG A 515 10.81 -11.79 16.43
CA ARG A 515 10.78 -13.26 16.44
C ARG A 515 11.21 -13.75 15.06
N ASN A 516 11.66 -15.00 14.99
CA ASN A 516 12.05 -15.65 13.74
C ASN A 516 13.07 -14.80 12.97
N ALA A 517 14.21 -14.56 13.63
CA ALA A 517 15.33 -13.82 13.07
C ALA A 517 16.65 -14.52 13.37
N THR A 518 17.64 -14.41 12.49
CA THR A 518 19.02 -14.83 12.78
C THR A 518 19.81 -13.70 13.42
N VAL A 519 20.74 -14.06 14.28
CA VAL A 519 21.76 -13.16 14.82
C VAL A 519 23.08 -13.53 14.18
N GLU A 520 23.74 -12.55 13.58
CA GLU A 520 24.95 -12.76 12.80
C GLU A 520 26.01 -11.73 13.17
N VAL A 521 27.27 -12.16 13.11
CA VAL A 521 28.43 -11.32 13.41
C VAL A 521 29.37 -11.26 12.22
N SER A 522 30.16 -10.20 12.14
CA SER A 522 31.18 -10.01 11.10
C SER A 522 32.37 -9.22 11.61
N SER A 523 33.57 -9.49 11.09
CA SER A 523 34.76 -8.68 11.34
C SER A 523 34.87 -7.46 10.42
N ASN A 524 34.19 -7.48 9.27
CA ASN A 524 34.33 -6.47 8.21
C ASN A 524 33.00 -5.92 7.66
N GLY A 525 31.85 -6.44 8.13
CA GLY A 525 30.52 -6.06 7.66
C GLY A 525 30.13 -6.65 6.29
N VAL A 526 30.98 -7.47 5.68
CA VAL A 526 30.75 -8.08 4.36
C VAL A 526 30.48 -9.58 4.48
N GLN A 527 31.32 -10.29 5.22
CA GLN A 527 31.18 -11.73 5.46
C GLN A 527 30.55 -11.96 6.83
N TRP A 528 29.39 -12.61 6.83
CA TRP A 528 28.58 -12.77 8.03
C TRP A 528 28.54 -14.23 8.47
N THR A 529 28.60 -14.46 9.77
CA THR A 529 28.48 -15.78 10.39
C THR A 529 27.31 -15.78 11.36
N THR A 530 26.35 -16.69 11.15
CA THR A 530 25.22 -16.87 12.06
C THR A 530 25.68 -17.51 13.36
N ILE A 531 25.34 -16.88 14.49
CA ILE A 531 25.67 -17.34 15.84
C ILE A 531 24.45 -17.87 16.60
N GLY A 532 23.24 -17.63 16.07
CA GLY A 532 22.02 -18.21 16.60
C GLY A 532 20.77 -17.63 15.96
N THR A 533 19.62 -18.00 16.52
CA THR A 533 18.31 -17.49 16.11
C THR A 533 17.53 -16.97 17.30
N ILE A 534 16.74 -15.93 17.06
CA ILE A 534 15.76 -15.36 17.98
C ILE A 534 14.44 -16.08 17.71
N GLN A 535 14.08 -17.01 18.59
CA GLN A 535 12.81 -17.75 18.52
C GLN A 535 11.70 -17.09 19.37
N ASP A 536 12.09 -16.37 20.42
CA ASP A 536 11.19 -15.64 21.34
C ASP A 536 11.71 -14.21 21.55
N LYS A 537 11.14 -13.45 22.49
CA LYS A 537 11.42 -12.03 22.73
C LYS A 537 12.84 -11.69 23.19
N GLU A 538 13.64 -12.67 23.60
CA GLU A 538 15.01 -12.44 24.06
C GLU A 538 15.92 -13.62 23.68
N GLY A 539 17.22 -13.35 23.65
CA GLY A 539 18.21 -14.40 23.45
C GLY A 539 19.61 -13.98 23.88
N GLN A 540 20.41 -14.98 24.21
CA GLN A 540 21.81 -14.82 24.60
C GLN A 540 22.67 -15.82 23.83
N TRP A 541 23.78 -15.33 23.28
CA TRP A 541 24.72 -16.12 22.50
C TRP A 541 26.16 -15.82 22.91
N VAL A 542 27.04 -16.78 22.66
CA VAL A 542 28.49 -16.61 22.81
C VAL A 542 29.11 -16.70 21.42
N SER A 543 29.78 -15.64 20.98
CA SER A 543 30.43 -15.65 19.67
C SER A 543 31.62 -16.60 19.68
N THR A 544 31.73 -17.48 18.69
CA THR A 544 32.90 -18.37 18.52
C THR A 544 34.05 -17.71 17.78
N THR A 545 33.81 -16.55 17.16
CA THR A 545 34.79 -15.77 16.42
C THR A 545 34.86 -14.34 16.97
N ALA A 546 35.99 -13.67 16.73
CA ALA A 546 36.07 -12.24 16.97
C ALA A 546 35.21 -11.48 15.94
N PHE A 547 34.62 -10.36 16.35
CA PHE A 547 33.71 -9.60 15.50
C PHE A 547 33.74 -8.10 15.83
N ARG A 548 33.36 -7.30 14.84
CA ARG A 548 33.24 -5.84 14.93
C ARG A 548 31.81 -5.37 14.62
N CYS A 549 31.08 -6.13 13.82
CA CYS A 549 29.72 -5.84 13.41
C CYS A 549 28.75 -6.93 13.91
N LEU A 550 27.52 -6.52 14.16
CA LEU A 550 26.39 -7.38 14.51
C LEU A 550 25.21 -7.03 13.60
N ARG A 551 24.50 -8.04 13.13
CA ARG A 551 23.19 -7.84 12.51
C ARG A 551 22.16 -8.84 12.99
N ILE A 552 20.92 -8.40 12.98
CA ILE A 552 19.72 -9.22 13.15
C ILE A 552 19.02 -9.25 11.80
N VAL A 553 18.72 -10.44 11.28
CA VAL A 553 18.09 -10.62 9.96
C VAL A 553 16.77 -11.35 10.15
N ALA A 554 15.66 -10.75 9.71
CA ALA A 554 14.37 -11.44 9.74
C ALA A 554 14.41 -12.66 8.80
N THR A 555 14.03 -13.85 9.29
CA THR A 555 13.98 -15.07 8.46
C THR A 555 12.61 -15.30 7.83
N GLU A 556 11.63 -14.51 8.24
CA GLU A 556 10.29 -14.45 7.67
C GLU A 556 9.75 -13.01 7.77
N ASP A 557 8.60 -12.75 7.16
CA ASP A 557 7.95 -11.45 7.23
C ASP A 557 7.35 -11.20 8.62
N ILE A 558 7.78 -10.13 9.28
CA ILE A 558 7.25 -9.66 10.57
C ILE A 558 6.29 -8.50 10.31
N ARG A 559 5.00 -8.71 10.60
CA ARG A 559 3.94 -7.75 10.23
C ARG A 559 3.93 -6.50 11.09
N ASP A 560 4.07 -6.67 12.40
CA ASP A 560 4.05 -5.56 13.34
C ASP A 560 5.39 -4.82 13.33
N ARG A 561 5.34 -3.54 13.70
CA ARG A 561 6.57 -2.78 14.02
C ARG A 561 7.39 -3.57 15.01
N VAL A 562 8.69 -3.67 14.77
CA VAL A 562 9.62 -4.41 15.60
C VAL A 562 10.20 -3.49 16.66
N VAL A 563 10.16 -3.94 17.92
CA VAL A 563 10.73 -3.24 19.06
C VAL A 563 11.92 -4.03 19.59
N ILE A 564 13.09 -3.41 19.56
CA ILE A 564 14.30 -3.90 20.20
C ILE A 564 14.58 -2.96 21.37
N ARG A 565 14.50 -3.51 22.58
CA ARG A 565 14.76 -2.75 23.80
C ARG A 565 16.25 -2.54 23.99
N GLU A 566 17.02 -3.61 23.88
CA GLU A 566 18.43 -3.60 24.28
C GLU A 566 19.24 -4.63 23.49
N ILE A 567 20.45 -4.25 23.14
CA ILE A 567 21.51 -5.11 22.60
C ILE A 567 22.76 -4.86 23.43
N ARG A 568 23.21 -5.87 24.16
CA ARG A 568 24.43 -5.80 24.99
C ARG A 568 25.48 -6.74 24.45
N VAL A 569 26.73 -6.25 24.44
CA VAL A 569 27.89 -7.07 24.11
C VAL A 569 28.89 -6.97 25.26
N ARG A 570 29.27 -8.12 25.82
CA ARG A 570 30.22 -8.21 26.94
C ARG A 570 31.41 -9.08 26.53
N SER A 571 32.61 -8.51 26.61
CA SER A 571 33.85 -9.28 26.46
C SER A 571 33.96 -10.34 27.57
N PRO A 572 34.62 -11.47 27.31
CA PRO A 572 34.97 -12.44 28.35
C PRO A 572 35.81 -11.72 29.42
N ARG A 573 35.53 -12.04 30.69
CA ARG A 573 36.27 -11.50 31.84
C ARG A 573 37.69 -12.02 31.92
#